data_AF-A0A800G641-F1
#
_entry.id   AF-A0A800G641-F1
#
_cell.length_a   1.000
_cell.length_b   1.000
_cell.length_c   1.000
_cell.angle_alpha   90.00
_cell.angle_beta   90.00
_cell.angle_gamma   90.00
#
_symmetry.space_group_name_H-M   'P 1'
#
loop_
_entity.id
_entity.type
_entity.pdbx_description
1 polymer ?
#
loop_
_entity_poly.entity_id
_entity_poly.type
_entity_poly.pdbx_seq_one_letter_code
_entity_poly.pdbx_strand_id
1 'polypeptide(L)' 'MDQWRIWLGRLGALGALICGIIGLIVGIDGDTWKLGVSGWFTGGTVAGLVAVLMYLDDAAAARSK' A
#
# COMPACT_ATOMS: atom_id res chain seq x y z
N MET A 1 19.42 -7.16 11.80
CA MET A 1 18.00 -6.96 11.45
C MET A 1 17.98 -5.73 10.60
N ASP A 2 17.70 -5.86 9.31
CA ASP A 2 17.83 -4.74 8.38
C ASP A 2 16.62 -3.82 8.54
N GLN A 3 16.75 -2.85 9.43
CA GLN A 3 15.80 -1.78 9.74
C GLN A 3 15.15 -1.16 8.48
N TRP A 4 15.86 -1.19 7.36
CA TRP A 4 15.40 -0.78 6.03
C TRP A 4 14.15 -1.52 5.52
N ARG A 5 14.04 -2.84 5.73
CA ARG A 5 12.91 -3.65 5.23
C ARG A 5 11.60 -3.31 5.95
N ILE A 6 11.67 -3.07 7.25
CA ILE A 6 10.53 -2.62 8.07
C ILE A 6 10.10 -1.20 7.65
N TRP A 7 11.06 -0.31 7.36
CA TRP A 7 10.75 1.05 6.88
C TRP A 7 10.06 1.04 5.51
N LEU A 8 10.48 0.17 4.58
CA LEU A 8 9.80 -0.01 3.30
C LEU A 8 8.38 -0.57 3.45
N GLY A 9 8.18 -1.55 4.35
CA GLY A 9 6.84 -2.05 4.68
C GLY A 9 5.90 -0.96 5.20
N ARG A 10 6.40 -0.07 6.07
CA ARG A 10 5.63 1.09 6.58
C ARG A 10 5.30 2.11 5.49
N LEU A 11 6.23 2.38 4.57
CA LEU A 11 5.99 3.26 3.43
C LEU A 11 4.95 2.67 2.47
N GLY A 12 4.98 1.35 2.23
CA GLY A 12 3.95 0.66 1.46
C GLY A 12 2.56 0.76 2.10
N ALA A 13 2.47 0.58 3.42
CA ALA A 13 1.22 0.72 4.17
C ALA A 13 0.67 2.16 4.14
N LEU A 14 1.55 3.17 4.27
CA LEU A 14 1.18 4.58 4.11
C LEU A 14 0.70 4.89 2.69
N GLY A 15 1.38 4.36 1.66
CA GLY A 15 0.98 4.51 0.27
C GLY A 15 -0.39 3.89 -0.02
N ALA A 16 -0.67 2.73 0.57
CA ALA A 16 -1.98 2.07 0.47
C ALA A 16 -3.09 2.90 1.10
N LEU A 17 -2.82 3.47 2.28
CA LEU A 17 -3.75 4.31 3.02
C LEU A 17 -4.06 5.60 2.25
N ILE A 18 -3.04 6.28 1.73
CA ILE A 18 -3.19 7.50 0.92
C ILE A 18 -3.99 7.21 -0.36
N CYS A 19 -3.68 6.13 -1.08
CA CYS A 19 -4.44 5.74 -2.27
C CYS A 19 -5.90 5.40 -1.95
N GLY A 20 -6.17 4.74 -0.81
CA GLY A 20 -7.53 4.46 -0.35
C GLY A 20 -8.32 5.73 -0.02
N ILE A 21 -7.70 6.70 0.66
CA ILE A 21 -8.33 8.00 0.95
C ILE A 21 -8.64 8.75 -0.35
N ILE A 22 -7.70 8.80 -1.30
CA ILE A 22 -7.93 9.46 -2.58
C ILE A 22 -9.05 8.76 -3.36
N GLY A 23 -9.10 7.43 -3.36
CA GLY A 23 -10.19 6.67 -3.99
C GLY A 23 -11.56 6.98 -3.39
N LEU A 24 -11.65 7.15 -2.06
CA LEU A 24 -12.89 7.55 -1.38
C LEU A 24 -13.30 8.99 -1.74
N ILE A 25 -12.33 9.93 -1.77
CA ILE A 25 -12.59 11.33 -2.16
C ILE A 25 -13.13 11.37 -3.59
N VAL A 26 -12.47 10.70 -4.55
CA VAL A 26 -12.90 10.65 -5.95
C VAL A 26 -14.28 10.00 -6.11
N GLY A 27 -14.62 9.02 -5.27
CA GLY A 27 -15.94 8.37 -5.30
C GLY A 27 -17.08 9.26 -4.80
N ILE A 28 -16.79 10.18 -3.87
CA ILE A 28 -17.77 11.14 -3.33
C ILE A 28 -17.92 12.35 -4.25
N ASP A 29 -16.81 12.83 -4.83
CA ASP A 29 -16.80 14.05 -5.65
C ASP A 29 -17.51 13.85 -7.00
N GLY A 30 -17.68 12.60 -7.46
CA GLY A 30 -18.34 12.27 -8.73
C GLY A 30 -17.57 12.76 -9.98
N ASP A 31 -16.54 13.58 -9.80
CA ASP A 31 -15.69 14.11 -10.85
C ASP A 31 -14.74 13.03 -11.38
N THR A 32 -14.67 12.94 -12.71
CA THR A 32 -13.85 11.96 -13.44
C THR A 32 -12.36 12.29 -13.32
N TRP A 33 -11.79 12.08 -12.14
CA TRP A 33 -10.34 12.10 -11.98
C TRP A 33 -9.72 11.08 -12.93
N LYS A 34 -8.52 11.39 -13.43
CA LYS A 34 -7.87 10.70 -14.55
C LYS A 34 -7.71 9.17 -14.38
N LEU A 35 -7.72 8.69 -13.14
CA LEU A 35 -7.65 7.27 -12.77
C LEU A 35 -9.01 6.67 -12.35
N GLY A 36 -10.01 7.51 -12.07
CA GLY A 36 -11.29 7.11 -11.48
C GLY A 36 -11.13 6.46 -10.10
N VAL A 37 -12.26 6.09 -9.49
CA VAL A 37 -12.28 5.38 -8.20
C VAL A 37 -11.50 4.06 -8.28
N SER A 38 -11.66 3.32 -9.38
CA SER A 38 -11.04 2.01 -9.58
C SER A 38 -9.51 2.08 -9.66
N GLY A 39 -8.94 3.11 -10.30
CA GLY A 39 -7.49 3.25 -10.41
C GLY A 39 -6.81 3.59 -9.08
N TRP A 40 -7.42 4.48 -8.29
CA TRP A 40 -6.90 4.83 -6.96
C TRP A 40 -7.01 3.67 -5.96
N PHE A 41 -8.11 2.93 -5.98
CA PHE A 41 -8.24 1.71 -5.18
C PHE A 41 -7.26 0.62 -5.61
N THR A 42 -7.10 0.39 -6.91
CA THR A 42 -6.14 -0.60 -7.44
C THR A 42 -4.70 -0.26 -7.05
N GLY A 43 -4.32 1.02 -7.17
CA GLY A 43 -3.01 1.50 -6.71
C GLY A 43 -2.79 1.29 -5.20
N GLY A 44 -3.83 1.54 -4.40
CA GLY A 44 -3.80 1.29 -2.96
C GLY A 44 -3.70 -0.19 -2.61
N THR A 45 -4.43 -1.06 -3.31
CA THR A 45 -4.34 -2.51 -3.13
C THR A 45 -2.96 -3.04 -3.47
N VAL A 46 -2.35 -2.58 -4.56
CA VAL A 46 -0.98 -2.96 -4.95
C VAL A 46 0.04 -2.48 -3.89
N ALA A 47 -0.06 -1.23 -3.43
CA ALA A 47 0.82 -0.72 -2.38
C ALA A 47 0.66 -1.50 -1.06
N GLY A 48 -0.57 -1.89 -0.71
CA GLY A 48 -0.87 -2.71 0.46
C GLY A 48 -0.31 -4.14 0.34
N LEU A 49 -0.44 -4.75 -0.84
CA LEU A 49 0.16 -6.05 -1.14
C LEU A 49 1.69 -6.02 -1.01
N VAL A 50 2.34 -4.97 -1.53
CA VAL A 50 3.79 -4.77 -1.39
C VAL A 50 4.20 -4.65 0.08
N ALA A 51 3.42 -3.90 0.88
CA ALA A 51 3.66 -3.77 2.32
C ALA A 51 3.58 -5.12 3.05
N VAL A 52 2.55 -5.92 2.76
CA VAL A 52 2.34 -7.25 3.34
C VAL A 52 3.46 -8.21 2.92
N LEU A 53 3.83 -8.21 1.64
CA LEU A 53 4.92 -9.05 1.13
C LEU A 53 6.25 -8.73 1.80
N MET A 54 6.56 -7.44 1.99
CA MET A 54 7.78 -7.05 2.71
C MET A 54 7.77 -7.46 4.18
N TYR A 55 6.60 -7.42 4.84
CA TYR A 55 6.47 -7.89 6.22
C TYR A 55 6.59 -9.42 6.34
N LEU A 56 6.04 -10.16 5.37
CA LEU A 56 6.16 -11.62 5.30
C LEU A 56 7.58 -12.07 4.98
N ASP A 57 8.27 -11.36 4.09
CA ASP A 57 9.67 -11.61 3.73
C ASP A 57 10.62 -11.38 4.93
N ASP A 58 10.35 -10.35 5.74
CA ASP A 58 11.07 -10.12 7.00
C ASP A 58 10.78 -11.23 8.03
N ALA A 59 9.52 -11.64 8.18
CA ALA A 59 9.13 -12.73 9.08
C ALA A 59 9.72 -14.08 8.66
N ALA A 60 9.79 -14.37 7.36
CA ALA A 60 10.42 -15.58 6.81
C ALA A 60 11.94 -15.57 7.05
N ALA A 61 12.60 -14.42 6.83
CA ALA A 61 14.02 -14.26 7.10
C ALA A 61 14.36 -14.39 8.60
N ALA A 62 13.48 -13.91 9.48
CA ALA A 62 13.63 -14.07 10.93
C ALA A 62 13.46 -15.53 11.38
N ARG A 63 12.60 -16.31 10.70
CA ARG A 63 12.35 -17.73 11.01
C ARG A 63 13.43 -18.68 10.49
N SER A 64 14.26 -18.24 9.55
CA SER A 64 15.38 -19.00 9.00
C SER A 64 16.68 -18.90 9.83
N LYS A 65 16.67 -18.13 10.93
CA LYS A 65 17.78 -17.99 11.88
C LYS A 65 17.52 -18.80 13.14
#